data_AF-A0A2E7JPE2-F1
#
_entry.id   AF-A0A2E7JPE2-F1
#
_cell.length_a   1.000
_cell.length_b   1.000
_cell.length_c   1.000
_cell.angle_alpha   90.00
_cell.angle_beta   90.00
_cell.angle_gamma   90.00
#
_symmetry.space_group_name_H-M   'P 1'
#
loop_
_entity.id
_entity.type
_entity.pdbx_description
1 polymer ?
#
loop_
_entity_poly.entity_id
_entity_poly.type
_entity_poly.pdbx_seq_one_letter_code
_entity_poly.pdbx_strand_id
1 'polypeptide(L)' 'WVPRDRDRRFLTLRYMQQHESVRGGLRRFAAEVCARLSADTLELAEPASFEHTKEIVRREGVA' A
#
# COMPACT_ATOMS: atom_id res chain seq x y z
N TRP A 1 16.46 22.17 29.14
CA TRP A 1 15.41 21.19 29.48
C TRP A 1 15.34 20.16 28.36
N VAL A 2 15.72 18.90 28.63
CA VAL A 2 15.66 17.81 27.64
C VAL A 2 14.44 16.95 27.99
N PRO A 3 13.43 16.82 27.11
CA PRO A 3 12.26 16.00 27.40
C PRO A 3 12.68 14.53 27.46
N ARG A 4 12.54 13.90 28.63
CA ARG A 4 12.91 12.49 28.90
C ARG A 4 11.97 11.47 28.25
N ASP A 5 10.81 11.89 27.78
CA ASP A 5 9.75 11.02 27.27
C ASP A 5 9.28 11.48 25.89
N ARG A 6 10.05 11.15 24.85
CA ARG A 6 9.68 11.38 23.45
C ARG A 6 9.60 10.04 22.73
N ASP A 7 8.63 9.22 23.09
CA ASP A 7 8.23 8.12 22.20
C ASP A 7 7.62 8.72 20.93
N ARG A 8 8.41 8.76 19.86
CA ARG A 8 8.01 9.28 18.55
C ARG A 8 7.86 8.10 17.61
N ARG A 9 6.62 7.67 17.39
CA ARG A 9 6.30 6.64 16.42
C ARG A 9 5.94 7.30 15.09
N PHE A 10 6.63 6.90 14.04
CA PHE A 10 6.37 7.36 12.68
C PHE A 10 5.79 6.21 11.88
N LEU A 11 4.64 6.43 11.25
CA LEU A 11 4.16 5.57 10.19
C LEU A 11 4.61 6.17 8.86
N THR A 12 5.62 5.57 8.24
CA THR A 12 6.09 5.99 6.93
C THR A 12 5.48 5.09 5.86
N LEU A 13 4.66 5.68 5.00
CA LEU A 13 4.19 5.02 3.79
C LEU A 13 5.19 5.31 2.67
N ARG A 14 5.77 4.25 2.09
CA ARG A 14 6.69 4.37 0.96
C ARG A 14 6.05 3.75 -0.27
N TYR A 15 5.86 4.57 -1.30
CA TYR A 15 5.50 4.08 -2.62
C TYR A 15 6.72 3.36 -3.21
N MET A 16 6.54 2.08 -3.49
CA MET A 16 7.52 1.24 -4.19
C MET A 16 7.05 1.05 -5.64
N GLN A 17 7.97 0.69 -6.52
CA GLN A 17 7.60 0.38 -7.90
C GLN A 17 6.63 -0.81 -7.93
N GLN A 18 5.55 -0.72 -8.70
CA GLN A 18 4.50 -1.75 -8.72
C GLN A 18 4.97 -3.13 -9.21
N HIS A 19 6.05 -3.18 -9.99
CA HIS A 19 6.65 -4.43 -10.45
C HIS A 19 7.70 -4.98 -9.47
N GLU A 20 8.14 -4.19 -8.49
CA GLU A 20 8.96 -4.67 -7.38
C GLU A 20 8.04 -5.21 -6.28
N SER A 21 7.87 -6.53 -6.23
CA SER A 21 7.19 -7.14 -5.09
C SER A 21 8.07 -6.94 -3.84
N VAL A 22 7.60 -6.15 -2.88
CA VAL A 22 8.18 -6.15 -1.52
C VAL A 22 8.00 -7.57 -0.98
N ARG A 23 9.10 -8.33 -0.87
CA ARG A 23 9.20 -9.74 -0.41
C ARG A 23 7.85 -10.30 0.10
N GLY A 24 7.02 -10.83 -0.81
CA GLY A 24 5.78 -11.52 -0.47
C GLY A 24 4.45 -10.81 -0.77
N GLY A 25 4.42 -9.53 -1.17
CA GLY A 25 3.18 -8.87 -1.65
C GLY A 25 1.97 -9.01 -0.72
N LEU A 26 0.76 -9.19 -1.25
CA LEU A 26 -0.46 -9.52 -0.48
C LEU A 26 -0.42 -10.92 0.16
N ARG A 27 0.39 -11.85 -0.38
CA ARG A 27 0.53 -13.22 0.16
C ARG A 27 1.12 -13.27 1.57
N ARG A 28 1.69 -12.17 2.06
CA ARG A 28 2.14 -12.06 3.46
C ARG A 28 0.99 -11.96 4.46
N PHE A 29 -0.20 -11.59 4.01
CA PHE A 29 -1.38 -11.44 4.85
C PHE A 29 -2.26 -12.69 4.75
N ALA A 30 -2.88 -13.07 5.87
CA ALA A 30 -3.84 -14.16 5.89
C ALA A 30 -5.08 -13.82 5.05
N ALA A 31 -5.73 -14.83 4.49
CA ALA A 31 -6.93 -14.65 3.66
C ALA A 31 -8.03 -13.86 4.39
N GLU A 32 -8.20 -14.08 5.70
CA GLU A 32 -9.15 -13.35 6.54
C GLU A 32 -8.87 -11.85 6.63
N VAL A 33 -7.60 -11.45 6.55
CA VAL A 33 -7.21 -10.04 6.54
C VAL A 33 -7.53 -9.45 5.17
N CYS A 34 -7.15 -10.13 4.08
CA CYS A 34 -7.43 -9.69 2.72
C CYS A 34 -8.93 -9.54 2.46
N ALA A 35 -9.76 -10.43 3.00
CA ALA A 35 -11.21 -10.36 2.86
C ALA A 35 -11.86 -9.12 3.50
N ARG A 36 -11.16 -8.43 4.40
CA ARG A 36 -11.64 -7.20 5.04
C ARG A 36 -11.15 -5.93 4.34
N LEU A 37 -10.24 -6.05 3.38
CA LEU A 37 -9.69 -4.90 2.66
C LEU A 37 -10.62 -4.50 1.51
N SER A 38 -10.63 -3.21 1.18
CA SER A 38 -11.32 -2.72 -0.02
C SER A 38 -10.63 -3.24 -1.29
N ALA A 39 -11.39 -3.29 -2.39
CA ALA A 39 -10.86 -3.62 -3.72
C ALA A 39 -9.65 -2.73 -4.07
N ASP A 40 -9.76 -1.42 -3.84
CA ASP A 40 -8.68 -0.45 -4.06
C ASP A 40 -7.42 -0.76 -3.26
N THR A 41 -7.57 -1.18 -2.00
CA THR A 41 -6.42 -1.50 -1.14
C THR A 41 -5.73 -2.78 -1.60
N LEU A 42 -6.53 -3.77 -2.02
CA LEU A 42 -6.02 -5.01 -2.58
C LEU A 42 -5.25 -4.72 -3.88
N GLU A 43 -5.86 -3.95 -4.78
CA GLU A 43 -5.23 -3.56 -6.04
C GLU A 43 -3.93 -2.78 -5.79
N LEU A 44 -3.92 -1.80 -4.87
CA LEU A 44 -2.74 -1.02 -4.53
C LEU A 44 -1.57 -1.90 -4.05
N ALA A 45 -1.86 -2.92 -3.24
CA ALA A 45 -0.87 -3.81 -2.64
C ALA A 45 -0.38 -4.94 -3.56
N GLU A 46 -1.09 -5.20 -4.67
CA GLU A 46 -0.75 -6.26 -5.61
C GLU A 46 0.40 -5.85 -6.56
N PRO A 47 1.38 -6.72 -6.81
CA PRO A 47 2.38 -6.47 -7.85
C PRO A 47 1.72 -6.42 -9.23
N ALA A 48 2.13 -5.48 -10.07
CA ALA A 48 1.63 -5.34 -11.43
C ALA A 48 2.78 -5.11 -12.42
N SER A 49 2.53 -5.36 -13.71
CA SER A 49 3.50 -5.02 -14.77
C SER A 49 3.83 -3.53 -14.72
N PHE A 50 5.05 -3.16 -15.14
CA PHE A 50 5.46 -1.77 -15.23
C PHE A 50 4.49 -0.92 -16.09
N GLU A 51 4.02 -1.49 -17.20
CA GLU A 51 3.12 -0.83 -18.16
C GLU A 51 1.65 -0.82 -17.72
N HIS A 52 1.31 -1.57 -16.68
CA HIS A 52 -0.06 -1.65 -16.20
C HIS A 52 -0.43 -0.40 -15.38
N THR A 53 -1.57 0.21 -15.70
CA THR A 53 -2.14 1.31 -14.90
C THR A 53 -3.30 0.78 -14.08
N LYS A 54 -3.12 0.73 -12.76
CA LYS A 54 -4.15 0.33 -11.79
C LYS A 54 -5.38 1.23 -11.86
N GLU A 55 -6.57 0.69 -11.61
CA GLU A 55 -7.83 1.42 -11.58
C GLU A 55 -7.83 2.50 -10.49
N ILE A 56 -7.27 2.22 -9.30
CA ILE A 56 -7.19 3.18 -8.19
C ILE A 56 -6.51 4.52 -8.57
N VAL A 57 -5.61 4.52 -9.57
CA VAL A 57 -4.93 5.75 -10.02
C VAL A 57 -5.66 6.45 -11.18
N ARG A 58 -6.68 5.83 -11.76
CA ARG A 58 -7.50 6.45 -12.80
C ARG A 58 -8.46 7.41 -12.12
N ARG A 59 -8.17 8.70 -12.25
CA ARG A 59 -9.08 9.75 -11.80
C ARG A 59 -10.36 9.68 -12.63
N GLU A 60 -11.51 9.59 -11.97
CA GLU A 60 -12.74 10.08 -12.58
C GLU A 60 -12.53 11.58 -12.82
N GLY A 61 -12.63 12.01 -14.07
CA GLY A 61 -12.39 13.40 -14.44
C GLY A 61 -13.27 14.31 -13.58
N VAL A 62 -12.65 15.21 -12.81
CA VAL A 62 -13.37 16.36 -12.27
C VAL A 62 -13.69 17.22 -13.49
N ALA A 63 -14.94 17.10 -13.97
CA ALA A 63 -15.51 17.92 -15.03
C ALA A 63 -15.73 19.36 -14.56
#